data_AF-A0A6L2ZW08-F1
#
_entry.id   AF-A0A6L2ZW08-F1
#
_cell.length_a   1.000
_cell.length_b   1.000
_cell.length_c   1.000
_cell.angle_alpha   90.00
_cell.angle_beta   90.00
_cell.angle_gamma   90.00
#
_symmetry.space_group_name_H-M   'P 1'
#
loop_
_entity.id
_entity.type
_entity.pdbx_description
1 polymer ?
#
loop_
_entity_poly.entity_id
_entity_poly.type
_entity_poly.pdbx_seq_one_letter_code
_entity_poly.pdbx_strand_id
1 'polypeptide(L)' 'MEEIKTQIIEEFEIQHYPLGALFKKKLMQADIYSIQGKLRSMEMMPAVVGFGGKQCKASEV' A
#
# COMPACT_ATOMS: atom_id res chain seq x y z
N MET A 1 9.30 13.03 -14.99
CA MET A 1 9.21 11.67 -14.39
C MET A 1 8.60 11.70 -12.99
N GLU A 2 8.93 12.68 -12.14
CA GLU A 2 8.29 12.80 -10.81
C GLU A 2 6.77 13.00 -10.88
N GLU A 3 6.26 13.78 -11.82
CA GLU A 3 4.81 13.98 -12.00
C GLU A 3 4.05 12.67 -12.26
N ILE A 4 4.63 11.75 -13.04
CA ILE A 4 4.03 10.44 -13.33
C ILE A 4 3.93 9.60 -12.07
N LYS A 5 4.96 9.65 -11.20
CA LYS A 5 4.94 8.94 -9.92
C LYS A 5 3.84 9.48 -9.01
N THR A 6 3.67 10.79 -8.97
CA THR A 6 2.60 11.44 -8.19
C THR A 6 1.23 11.03 -8.70
N GLN A 7 0.99 11.09 -10.02
CA GLN A 7 -0.29 10.68 -10.61
C GLN A 7 -0.64 9.22 -10.30
N ILE A 8 0.31 8.29 -10.42
CA ILE A 8 0.08 6.87 -10.09
C ILE A 8 -0.32 6.69 -8.62
N ILE A 9 0.33 7.43 -7.71
CA ILE A 9 0.02 7.37 -6.28
C ILE A 9 -1.36 7.97 -6.00
N GLU A 10 -1.69 9.12 -6.59
CA GLU A 10 -2.99 9.78 -6.42
C GLU A 10 -4.13 8.93 -6.99
N GLU A 11 -3.97 8.35 -8.18
CA GLU A 11 -4.97 7.44 -8.76
C GLU A 11 -5.23 6.24 -7.86
N PHE A 12 -4.17 5.66 -7.26
CA PHE A 12 -4.33 4.58 -6.29
C PHE A 12 -5.08 5.04 -5.03
N GLU A 13 -4.78 6.23 -4.49
CA GLU A 13 -5.48 6.77 -3.32
C GLU A 13 -6.96 7.04 -3.60
N ILE A 14 -7.30 7.47 -4.82
CA ILE A 14 -8.69 7.69 -5.26
C ILE A 14 -9.46 6.36 -5.35
N GLN A 15 -8.82 5.30 -5.86
CA GLN A 15 -9.49 4.01 -6.07
C GLN A 15 -9.54 3.14 -4.81
N HIS A 16 -8.60 3.32 -3.88
CA HIS A 16 -8.44 2.45 -2.71
C HIS A 16 -8.55 3.23 -1.41
N TYR A 17 -7.41 3.47 -0.75
CA TYR A 17 -7.32 4.14 0.53
C TYR A 17 -6.15 5.13 0.50
N PRO A 18 -6.23 6.20 1.31
CA PRO A 18 -5.15 7.17 1.39
C PRO A 18 -3.87 6.50 1.92
N LEU A 19 -2.76 6.77 1.25
CA LEU A 19 -1.44 6.32 1.69
C LEU A 19 -0.93 7.28 2.75
N GLY A 20 -0.28 6.77 3.79
CA GLY A 20 0.37 7.61 4.79
C GLY A 20 1.50 8.45 4.17
N ALA A 21 1.72 9.67 4.68
CA ALA A 21 2.75 10.58 4.16
C ALA A 21 4.16 9.96 4.11
N LEU A 22 4.51 9.14 5.11
CA LEU A 22 5.78 8.42 5.14
C LEU A 22 5.89 7.38 4.00
N PHE A 23 4.77 6.74 3.65
CA PHE A 23 4.71 5.75 2.59
C PHE A 23 4.82 6.41 1.22
N LYS A 24 4.11 7.53 1.00
CA LYS A 24 4.24 8.35 -0.22
C LYS A 24 5.69 8.80 -0.43
N LYS A 25 6.34 9.31 0.63
CA LYS A 25 7.74 9.74 0.55
C LYS A 25 8.68 8.59 0.14
N LYS A 26 8.47 7.38 0.66
CA LYS A 26 9.22 6.18 0.24
C LYS A 26 8.93 5.77 -1.20
N LEU A 27 7.68 5.87 -1.66
CA LEU A 27 7.31 5.57 -3.04
C LEU A 27 7.94 6.57 -4.01
N MET A 28 7.93 7.86 -3.70
CA MET A 28 8.55 8.87 -4.57
C MET A 28 10.06 8.69 -4.74
N GLN A 29 10.74 8.17 -3.71
CA GLN A 29 12.17 7.81 -3.78
C GLN A 29 12.44 6.54 -4.58
N ALA A 30 11.43 5.69 -4.82
CA ALA A 30 11.57 4.45 -5.58
C ALA A 30 11.42 4.68 -7.08
N ASP A 31 11.84 3.70 -7.88
CA ASP A 31 11.62 3.70 -9.33
C ASP A 31 10.14 3.47 -9.68
N ILE A 32 9.70 3.92 -10.86
CA ILE A 32 8.30 3.80 -11.31
C ILE A 32 7.83 2.34 -11.27
N TYR A 33 8.67 1.39 -11.71
CA TYR A 33 8.31 -0.03 -11.70
C TYR A 33 8.16 -0.58 -10.28
N SER A 34 8.97 -0.08 -9.34
CA SER A 34 8.85 -0.45 -7.92
C SER A 34 7.58 0.09 -7.30
N ILE A 35 7.15 1.31 -7.68
CA ILE A 35 5.88 1.90 -7.21
C ILE A 35 4.72 1.04 -7.68
N GLN A 36 4.63 0.75 -8.99
CA GLN A 36 3.55 -0.08 -9.54
C GLN A 36 3.49 -1.47 -8.91
N GLY A 37 4.65 -2.13 -8.75
CA GLY A 37 4.71 -3.44 -8.11
C GLY A 37 4.23 -3.40 -6.66
N LYS A 38 4.63 -2.37 -5.90
CA LYS A 38 4.22 -2.21 -4.50
C LYS A 38 2.73 -1.93 -4.35
N LEU A 39 2.20 -1.03 -5.18
CA LEU A 39 0.77 -0.72 -5.20
C LEU A 39 -0.05 -1.97 -5.56
N ARG A 40 0.33 -2.70 -6.62
CA ARG A 40 -0.35 -3.94 -7.00
C ARG A 40 -0.32 -4.99 -5.89
N SER A 41 0.80 -5.14 -5.18
CA SER A 41 0.87 -6.04 -4.00
C SER A 41 -0.07 -5.59 -2.88
N MET A 42 -0.28 -4.28 -2.72
CA MET A 42 -1.22 -3.73 -1.73
C MET A 42 -2.68 -3.92 -2.14
N GLU A 43 -3.00 -3.91 -3.43
CA GLU A 43 -4.35 -4.26 -3.94
C GLU A 43 -4.67 -5.73 -3.69
N MET A 44 -3.67 -6.62 -3.84
CA MET A 44 -3.85 -8.06 -3.67
C MET A 44 -3.74 -8.53 -2.21
N MET A 45 -3.33 -7.66 -1.29
CA MET A 45 -3.35 -8.00 0.13
C MET A 45 -4.78 -7.86 0.67
N PRO A 46 -5.42 -8.95 1.14
CA PRO A 46 -6.66 -8.81 1.90
C PRO A 46 -6.34 -7.92 3.10
N ALA A 47 -7.11 -6.85 3.27
CA ALA A 47 -6.88 -5.90 4.35
C ALA A 47 -6.90 -6.67 5.69
N VAL A 48 -5.72 -6.93 6.25
CA VAL A 48 -5.59 -7.30 7.66
C VAL A 48 -5.84 -6.00 8.42
N VAL A 49 -7.12 -5.63 8.52
CA VAL A 49 -7.60 -4.57 9.39
C VAL A 49 -7.50 -5.10 10.81
N GLY A 50 -6.28 -5.15 11.32
CA GLY A 50 -5.98 -5.64 12.66
C GLY A 50 -5.55 -4.50 13.56
N PHE A 51 -6.48 -3.64 13.99
CA PHE A 51 -6.34 -2.94 15.28
C PHE A 51 -7.72 -2.71 15.90
N GLY A 52 -8.16 -3.72 16.67
CA GLY A 52 -9.42 -3.66 17.40
C GLY A 52 -9.88 -4.98 18.01
N GLY A 53 -8.99 -5.71 18.71
CA GLY A 53 -9.39 -6.74 19.67
C GLY A 53 -9.57 -8.15 19.13
N LYS A 54 -8.56 -8.99 19.39
CA LYS A 54 -8.62 -10.33 20.01
C LYS A 54 -7.55 -11.23 19.38
N GLN A 55 -6.53 -11.54 20.19
CA GLN A 55 -5.57 -12.59 19.93
C GLN A 55 -6.25 -13.96 19.78
N CYS A 56 -5.47 -14.95 19.31
CA CYS A 56 -5.65 -16.40 19.37
C CYS A 56 -6.36 -16.99 18.12
N LYS A 57 -5.87 -18.02 17.44
CA LYS A 57 -4.93 -19.11 17.81
C LYS A 57 -4.25 -19.59 16.51
N ALA A 58 -2.94 -19.84 16.54
CA ALA A 58 -2.35 -20.78 15.59
C ALA A 58 -2.91 -22.17 15.96
N SER A 59 -3.67 -22.77 15.06
CA SER A 59 -4.24 -24.10 15.28
C SER A 59 -3.15 -25.13 14.99
N GLU A 60 -2.88 -25.97 15.98
CA GLU A 60 -2.23 -27.28 15.83
C GLU A 60 -2.96 -28.10 14.75
N VAL A 61 -2.16 -28.77 13.90
CA VAL A 61 -2.31 -30.18 13.48
C VAL A 61 -0.92 -30.69 13.10
#